data_AF-A0AA88X644-F1
#
_entry.id   AF-A0AA88X644-F1
#
_cell.length_a   1.000
_cell.length_b   1.000
_cell.length_c   1.000
_cell.angle_alpha   90.00
_cell.angle_beta   90.00
_cell.angle_gamma   90.00
#
_symmetry.space_group_name_H-M   'P 1'
#
loop_
_entity.id
_entity.type
_entity.pdbx_description
1 polymer ?
#
loop_
_entity_poly.entity_id
_entity_poly.type
_entity_poly.pdbx_seq_one_letter_code
_entity_poly.pdbx_strand_id
1 'polypeptide(L)'
;MIHLACKKLRHTKPRVSTFVNGYLLSAPPSHKTASNSSNSTEPHSLAAIHLGKPRGLSSKSAISAELLDSRGITQTHIRNLRTSRAVMPLADPCRTPKCNVELFSSLGLSGTRFAVILQKEPEILESPNAKLVVELFANYGFRKEQIASMAFRVPQIFAYDPQKTLNPKLDFLQSAGFSALQVVKLLHRDPYILRGSLENQIMCSIKVLKQIVRTDEIVVKAVMAYPRLLKIDLEKQFVPNVTALMSTTGVPEFNVVKMIQFGSMSLSHSTEKFSKIVRDVTELGFDPTKLMFLLASYRRNHFWSKRSKFSVVLVCQGMNSSRHSDCNRCFRGPQ
;
A
#
# COMPACT_ATOMS: atom_id res chain seq x y z
N MET A 1 -1.42 -14.04 30.23
CA MET A 1 -0.19 -14.47 29.52
C MET A 1 -0.55 -14.85 28.09
N ILE A 2 -0.13 -14.07 27.10
CA ILE A 2 -0.34 -14.36 25.67
C ILE A 2 0.84 -15.23 25.22
N HIS A 3 0.65 -16.55 25.07
CA HIS A 3 1.69 -17.42 24.54
C HIS A 3 1.78 -17.22 23.01
N LEU A 4 2.87 -16.59 22.57
CA LEU A 4 3.16 -16.33 21.16
C LEU A 4 3.84 -17.54 20.51
N ALA A 5 3.20 -18.04 19.45
CA ALA A 5 3.84 -18.88 18.45
C ALA A 5 3.12 -18.71 17.10
N CYS A 6 3.52 -17.71 16.31
CA CYS A 6 3.59 -17.89 14.87
C CYS A 6 4.97 -18.47 14.55
N LYS A 7 5.09 -19.81 14.69
CA LYS A 7 6.29 -20.53 14.24
C LYS A 7 6.47 -20.22 12.75
N LYS A 8 7.55 -19.53 12.40
CA LYS A 8 8.14 -19.56 11.05
C LYS A 8 8.23 -21.02 10.61
N LEU A 9 7.50 -21.40 9.57
CA LEU A 9 7.82 -22.61 8.83
C LEU A 9 9.19 -22.39 8.19
N ARG A 10 10.16 -23.23 8.57
CA ARG A 10 11.56 -23.12 8.17
C ARG A 10 11.71 -23.52 6.70
N HIS A 11 12.33 -22.61 5.94
CA HIS A 11 13.21 -22.78 4.79
C HIS A 11 13.02 -23.99 3.86
N THR A 12 12.43 -23.75 2.70
CA THR A 12 12.97 -24.29 1.43
C THR A 12 13.80 -23.20 0.76
N LYS A 13 15.04 -23.54 0.38
CA LYS A 13 16.09 -22.65 -0.16
C LYS A 13 15.56 -21.62 -1.19
N PRO A 14 15.94 -20.34 -1.09
CA PRO A 14 15.81 -19.43 -2.22
C PRO A 14 16.89 -19.74 -3.26
N ARG A 15 16.48 -19.93 -4.52
CA ARG A 15 17.38 -19.78 -5.67
C ARG A 15 17.84 -18.32 -5.69
N VAL A 16 19.16 -18.16 -5.67
CA VAL A 16 19.87 -16.89 -5.72
C VAL A 16 19.50 -16.13 -6.98
N SER A 17 19.01 -14.90 -6.83
CA SER A 17 19.21 -13.83 -7.81
C SER A 17 19.85 -12.68 -7.06
N THR A 18 21.13 -12.48 -7.37
CA THR A 18 21.98 -11.42 -6.85
C THR A 18 21.56 -10.08 -7.42
N PHE A 19 21.14 -9.15 -6.56
CA PHE A 19 21.42 -7.73 -6.78
C PHE A 19 22.01 -7.16 -5.49
N VAL A 20 23.32 -6.96 -5.52
CA VAL A 20 24.10 -6.35 -4.44
C VAL A 20 24.04 -4.83 -4.58
N ASN A 21 23.52 -4.22 -3.51
CA ASN A 21 23.90 -2.98 -2.82
C ASN A 21 24.72 -1.86 -3.50
N GLY A 22 24.24 -0.63 -3.20
CA GLY A 22 25.05 0.52 -2.79
C GLY A 22 25.54 1.43 -3.91
N TYR A 23 25.33 2.75 -3.79
CA TYR A 23 26.37 3.69 -3.33
C TYR A 23 25.80 5.08 -3.06
N LEU A 24 26.32 5.67 -1.99
CA LEU A 24 26.18 7.04 -1.52
C LEU A 24 26.83 8.00 -2.53
N LEU A 25 26.18 9.12 -2.83
CA LEU A 25 26.77 10.23 -3.57
C LEU A 25 27.47 11.18 -2.60
N SER A 26 28.80 11.11 -2.55
CA SER A 26 29.67 12.18 -2.07
C SER A 26 30.39 12.79 -3.26
N ALA A 27 30.20 14.09 -3.46
CA ALA A 27 30.87 14.90 -4.48
C ALA A 27 32.38 15.06 -4.20
N PRO A 28 33.21 15.29 -5.24
CA PRO A 28 34.51 15.93 -5.07
C PRO A 28 34.56 17.34 -5.71
N PRO A 29 35.48 18.21 -5.23
CA PRO A 29 35.62 19.60 -5.67
C PRO A 29 36.67 19.81 -6.77
N SER A 30 36.45 20.92 -7.49
CA SER A 30 37.33 21.84 -8.21
C SER A 30 38.87 21.63 -8.32
N HIS A 31 39.39 21.94 -9.53
CA HIS A 31 40.44 22.96 -9.86
C HIS A 31 41.68 22.51 -10.69
N LYS A 32 41.95 23.36 -11.71
CA LYS A 32 43.25 23.74 -12.34
C LYS A 32 43.90 22.73 -13.31
N THR A 33 44.54 23.07 -14.43
CA THR A 33 44.87 24.29 -15.22
C THR A 33 45.60 23.82 -16.50
N ALA A 34 45.51 24.60 -17.60
CA ALA A 34 46.55 24.95 -18.62
C ALA A 34 47.41 23.81 -19.27
N SER A 35 47.85 23.81 -20.52
CA SER A 35 47.94 24.78 -21.63
C SER A 35 48.68 24.10 -22.82
N ASN A 36 48.43 24.60 -24.04
CA ASN A 36 49.32 24.64 -25.23
C ASN A 36 49.65 23.30 -25.95
N SER A 37 49.82 23.19 -27.27
CA SER A 37 49.92 24.15 -28.39
C SER A 37 49.65 23.48 -29.75
N SER A 38 49.19 24.32 -30.69
CA SER A 38 49.14 24.30 -32.16
C SER A 38 50.04 23.35 -32.99
N ASN A 39 49.47 22.84 -34.10
CA ASN A 39 49.83 23.10 -35.52
C ASN A 39 48.85 22.30 -36.43
N SER A 40 47.92 22.90 -37.19
CA SER A 40 48.06 23.57 -38.50
C SER A 40 48.46 22.66 -39.67
N THR A 41 47.50 22.10 -40.42
CA THR A 41 47.43 22.17 -41.92
C THR A 41 46.10 21.62 -42.44
N GLU A 42 45.30 22.48 -43.08
CA GLU A 42 44.32 22.19 -44.14
C GLU A 42 44.86 22.92 -45.41
N PRO A 43 44.47 22.60 -46.67
CA PRO A 43 43.08 22.40 -47.11
C PRO A 43 42.85 21.36 -48.24
N HIS A 44 41.59 20.96 -48.45
CA HIS A 44 40.85 21.01 -49.74
C HIS A 44 39.74 19.94 -49.88
N SER A 45 38.57 20.47 -50.27
CA SER A 45 37.53 19.88 -51.14
C SER A 45 36.57 18.81 -50.61
N LEU A 46 35.31 19.27 -50.53
CA LEU A 46 34.04 18.54 -50.48
C LEU A 46 33.87 17.56 -51.66
N ALA A 47 33.50 16.31 -51.37
CA ALA A 47 32.67 15.48 -52.24
C ALA A 47 32.00 14.34 -51.44
N ALA A 48 30.75 14.05 -51.80
CA ALA A 48 29.76 13.26 -51.07
C ALA A 48 30.09 11.77 -50.89
N ILE A 49 29.82 11.20 -49.71
CA ILE A 49 29.63 9.74 -49.53
C ILE A 49 28.48 9.43 -48.55
N HIS A 50 27.34 9.10 -49.17
CA HIS A 50 26.39 8.02 -48.84
C HIS A 50 25.61 8.05 -47.51
N LEU A 51 24.32 8.39 -47.65
CA LEU A 51 23.21 7.91 -46.83
C LEU A 51 23.19 6.37 -46.81
N GLY A 52 23.84 5.79 -45.80
CA GLY A 52 23.64 4.39 -45.42
C GLY A 52 22.27 4.22 -44.75
N LYS A 53 21.28 3.72 -45.50
CA LYS A 53 20.09 3.07 -44.93
C LYS A 53 20.54 1.98 -43.95
N PRO A 54 20.08 1.95 -42.68
CA PRO A 54 20.13 0.72 -41.92
C PRO A 54 19.05 -0.22 -42.45
N ARG A 55 19.52 -1.27 -43.13
CA ARG A 55 18.73 -2.45 -43.51
C ARG A 55 18.21 -3.14 -42.24
N GLY A 56 16.91 -3.43 -42.25
CA GLY A 56 16.34 -4.62 -41.63
C GLY A 56 16.24 -4.64 -40.11
N LEU A 57 15.29 -3.88 -39.54
CA LEU A 57 14.56 -4.39 -38.37
C LEU A 57 13.21 -4.93 -38.86
N SER A 58 13.07 -6.26 -38.78
CA SER A 58 11.84 -6.99 -39.05
C SER A 58 10.69 -6.47 -38.19
N SER A 59 9.58 -6.15 -38.85
CA SER A 59 8.44 -5.38 -38.36
C SER A 59 7.49 -6.12 -37.39
N LYS A 60 7.97 -6.94 -36.46
CA LYS A 60 7.08 -7.85 -35.70
C LYS A 60 7.02 -7.70 -34.17
N SER A 61 7.59 -6.65 -33.57
CA SER A 61 7.82 -6.64 -32.11
C SER A 61 7.56 -5.32 -31.35
N ALA A 62 6.63 -4.48 -31.79
CA ALA A 62 6.17 -3.35 -30.97
C ALA A 62 4.65 -3.38 -30.86
N ILE A 63 4.11 -3.27 -29.64
CA ILE A 63 2.80 -2.63 -29.49
C ILE A 63 3.01 -1.24 -30.09
N SER A 64 2.45 -1.02 -31.29
CA SER A 64 2.77 0.19 -32.05
C SER A 64 2.41 1.40 -31.20
N ALA A 65 3.31 2.38 -31.15
CA ALA A 65 3.05 3.65 -30.48
C ALA A 65 1.68 4.24 -30.94
N GLU A 66 1.26 3.93 -32.16
CA GLU A 66 -0.07 4.21 -32.73
C GLU A 66 -1.26 3.68 -31.92
N LEU A 67 -1.17 2.49 -31.30
CA LEU A 67 -2.25 1.93 -30.47
C LEU A 67 -2.44 2.72 -29.16
N LEU A 68 -1.35 3.29 -28.65
CA LEU A 68 -1.35 4.11 -27.44
C LEU A 68 -1.70 5.58 -27.76
N ASP A 69 -1.20 6.10 -28.89
CA ASP A 69 -1.49 7.45 -29.39
C ASP A 69 -2.98 7.63 -29.71
N SER A 70 -3.62 6.64 -30.35
CA SER A 70 -5.07 6.67 -30.68
C SER A 70 -6.01 6.69 -29.46
N ARG A 71 -5.49 6.48 -28.25
CA ARG A 71 -6.26 6.42 -27.00
C ARG A 71 -5.88 7.50 -25.98
N GLY A 72 -5.21 8.57 -26.44
CA GLY A 72 -4.94 9.76 -25.64
C GLY A 72 -3.73 9.65 -24.70
N ILE A 73 -2.81 8.72 -24.98
CA ILE A 73 -1.53 8.62 -24.27
C ILE A 73 -0.52 9.47 -25.04
N THR A 74 -0.08 10.60 -24.47
CA THR A 74 0.82 11.50 -25.19
C THR A 74 2.22 10.91 -25.37
N GLN A 75 2.95 11.35 -26.40
CA GLN A 75 4.35 10.97 -26.70
C GLN A 75 5.30 11.09 -25.49
N THR A 76 5.04 12.03 -24.57
CA THR A 76 5.81 12.19 -23.32
C THR A 76 5.62 11.00 -22.37
N HIS A 77 4.41 10.43 -22.28
CA HIS A 77 4.15 9.23 -21.48
C HIS A 77 4.84 8.00 -22.07
N ILE A 78 4.84 7.87 -23.41
CA ILE A 78 5.53 6.79 -24.14
C ILE A 78 7.04 6.87 -23.88
N ARG A 79 7.62 8.08 -23.89
CA ARG A 79 9.04 8.31 -23.57
C ARG A 79 9.39 7.85 -22.14
N ASN A 80 8.52 8.13 -21.16
CA ASN A 80 8.72 7.72 -19.76
C ASN A 80 8.59 6.20 -19.55
N LEU A 81 7.76 5.51 -20.35
CA LEU A 81 7.69 4.05 -20.35
C LEU A 81 8.98 3.42 -20.92
N ARG A 82 9.58 4.04 -21.93
CA ARG A 82 10.86 3.60 -22.52
C ARG A 82 12.06 3.77 -21.60
N THR A 83 12.12 4.84 -20.79
CA THR A 83 13.24 5.08 -19.86
C THR A 83 13.22 4.17 -18.63
N SER A 84 12.08 3.55 -18.31
CA SER A 84 11.89 2.64 -17.16
C SER A 84 12.56 1.26 -17.29
N ARG A 85 13.35 0.99 -18.35
CA ARG A 85 14.00 -0.32 -18.60
C ARG A 85 12.99 -1.49 -18.59
N ALA A 86 11.85 -1.32 -19.24
CA ALA A 86 10.92 -2.42 -19.51
C ALA A 86 11.50 -3.29 -20.64
N VAL A 87 12.15 -4.39 -20.28
CA VAL A 87 12.39 -5.48 -21.23
C VAL A 87 11.08 -6.25 -21.33
N MET A 88 10.26 -5.93 -22.34
CA MET A 88 9.02 -6.65 -22.64
C MET A 88 9.38 -7.98 -23.32
N PRO A 89 9.22 -9.16 -22.68
CA PRO A 89 9.46 -10.44 -23.32
C PRO A 89 8.24 -10.77 -24.18
N LEU A 90 8.43 -10.76 -25.49
CA LEU A 90 7.39 -11.05 -26.47
C LEU A 90 6.78 -12.45 -26.26
N ALA A 91 5.52 -12.49 -25.85
CA ALA A 91 4.66 -13.65 -26.04
C ALA A 91 3.53 -13.31 -27.03
N ASP A 92 3.31 -14.24 -27.96
CA ASP A 92 2.35 -14.29 -29.08
C ASP A 92 1.57 -12.98 -29.43
N PRO A 93 1.90 -12.32 -30.56
CA PRO A 93 1.31 -11.05 -31.01
C PRO A 93 -0.22 -11.03 -31.21
N CYS A 94 -0.89 -12.18 -31.23
CA CYS A 94 -2.25 -12.27 -31.76
C CYS A 94 -3.40 -12.16 -30.73
N ARG A 95 -3.18 -12.15 -29.40
CA ARG A 95 -4.33 -12.15 -28.45
C ARG A 95 -4.25 -11.35 -27.16
N THR A 96 -3.11 -10.83 -26.71
CA THR A 96 -2.99 -10.34 -25.32
C THR A 96 -2.96 -8.81 -25.13
N PRO A 97 -2.22 -7.97 -25.90
CA PRO A 97 -2.09 -6.56 -25.55
C PRO A 97 -3.31 -5.70 -25.87
N LYS A 98 -3.99 -5.97 -27.00
CA LYS A 98 -5.17 -5.19 -27.43
C LYS A 98 -6.35 -5.40 -26.49
N CYS A 99 -6.55 -6.64 -26.03
CA CYS A 99 -7.68 -7.03 -25.19
C CYS A 99 -7.65 -6.35 -23.81
N ASN A 100 -6.48 -6.22 -23.18
CA ASN A 100 -6.39 -5.59 -21.87
C ASN A 100 -6.59 -4.07 -21.95
N VAL A 101 -6.13 -3.42 -23.01
CA VAL A 101 -6.41 -1.97 -23.24
C VAL A 101 -7.91 -1.72 -23.35
N GLU A 102 -8.64 -2.56 -24.08
CA GLU A 102 -10.10 -2.46 -24.22
C GLU A 102 -10.82 -2.79 -22.92
N LEU A 103 -10.35 -3.80 -22.17
CA LEU A 103 -10.88 -4.13 -20.84
C LEU A 103 -10.79 -2.91 -19.90
N PHE A 104 -9.62 -2.30 -19.75
CA PHE A 104 -9.45 -1.14 -18.86
C PHE A 104 -10.20 0.09 -19.39
N SER A 105 -10.28 0.27 -20.71
CA SER A 105 -11.11 1.31 -21.32
C SER A 105 -12.59 1.11 -20.98
N SER A 106 -13.08 -0.14 -21.02
CA SER A 106 -14.46 -0.48 -20.63
C SER A 106 -14.73 -0.14 -19.16
N LEU A 107 -13.73 -0.22 -18.28
CA LEU A 107 -13.79 0.21 -16.88
C LEU A 107 -13.70 1.73 -16.68
N GLY A 108 -13.59 2.52 -17.76
CA GLY A 108 -13.41 3.97 -17.69
C GLY A 108 -11.97 4.41 -17.38
N LEU A 109 -10.99 3.53 -17.59
CA LEU A 109 -9.56 3.82 -17.43
C LEU A 109 -8.92 3.96 -18.81
N SER A 110 -9.04 5.15 -19.41
CA SER A 110 -8.44 5.51 -20.70
C SER A 110 -7.52 6.73 -20.58
N GLY A 111 -6.77 7.05 -21.65
CA GLY A 111 -5.87 8.20 -21.72
C GLY A 111 -4.86 8.27 -20.57
N THR A 112 -4.76 9.43 -19.92
CA THR A 112 -3.84 9.68 -18.80
C THR A 112 -4.03 8.71 -17.63
N ARG A 113 -5.26 8.30 -17.34
CA ARG A 113 -5.52 7.36 -16.23
C ARG A 113 -4.91 5.99 -16.51
N PHE A 114 -5.00 5.55 -17.76
CA PHE A 114 -4.37 4.31 -18.20
C PHE A 114 -2.85 4.44 -18.28
N ALA A 115 -2.31 5.58 -18.72
CA ALA A 115 -0.88 5.84 -18.71
C ALA A 115 -0.27 5.72 -17.29
N VAL A 116 -0.96 6.23 -16.26
CA VAL A 116 -0.55 6.07 -14.85
C VAL A 116 -0.54 4.60 -14.42
N ILE A 117 -1.49 3.80 -14.89
CA ILE A 117 -1.52 2.35 -14.64
C ILE A 117 -0.28 1.68 -15.25
N LEU A 118 0.01 1.96 -16.51
CA LEU A 118 1.16 1.40 -17.22
C LEU A 118 2.50 1.83 -16.62
N GLN A 119 2.61 3.05 -16.09
CA GLN A 119 3.81 3.48 -15.38
C GLN A 119 4.04 2.68 -14.08
N LYS A 120 2.97 2.28 -13.40
CA LYS A 120 3.07 1.47 -12.17
C LYS A 120 3.29 0.00 -12.46
N GLU A 121 2.66 -0.52 -13.51
CA GLU A 121 2.64 -1.95 -13.86
C GLU A 121 2.55 -2.13 -15.39
N PRO A 122 3.67 -2.05 -16.13
CA PRO A 122 3.66 -2.19 -17.59
C PRO A 122 3.18 -3.57 -18.06
N GLU A 123 3.51 -4.61 -17.30
CA GLU A 123 3.20 -6.02 -17.58
C GLU A 123 1.69 -6.32 -17.59
N ILE A 124 0.86 -5.40 -17.08
CA ILE A 124 -0.59 -5.59 -17.07
C ILE A 124 -1.19 -5.67 -18.48
N LEU A 125 -0.52 -5.14 -19.50
CA LEU A 125 -0.94 -5.27 -20.90
C LEU A 125 -0.92 -6.72 -21.37
N GLU A 126 0.02 -7.51 -20.87
CA GLU A 126 0.27 -8.88 -21.32
C GLU A 126 -0.30 -9.92 -20.34
N SER A 127 -0.78 -9.47 -19.18
CA SER A 127 -1.31 -10.37 -18.17
C SER A 127 -2.53 -11.16 -18.71
N PRO A 128 -2.48 -12.51 -18.70
CA PRO A 128 -3.63 -13.33 -19.08
C PRO A 128 -4.74 -13.28 -18.01
N ASN A 129 -4.43 -12.77 -16.81
CA ASN A 129 -5.33 -12.79 -15.66
C ASN A 129 -6.22 -11.56 -15.55
N ALA A 130 -5.91 -10.45 -16.24
CA ALA A 130 -6.60 -9.18 -16.04
C ALA A 130 -8.13 -9.29 -16.18
N LYS A 131 -8.59 -9.95 -17.25
CA LYS A 131 -10.03 -10.20 -17.47
C LYS A 131 -10.63 -11.09 -16.39
N LEU A 132 -9.95 -12.18 -16.02
CA LEU A 132 -10.42 -13.11 -15.00
C LEU A 132 -10.50 -12.46 -13.61
N VAL A 133 -9.58 -11.56 -13.27
CA VAL A 133 -9.60 -10.81 -12.01
C VAL A 133 -10.76 -9.80 -11.99
N VAL A 134 -11.04 -9.12 -13.11
CA VAL A 134 -12.21 -8.24 -13.25
C VAL A 134 -13.51 -9.03 -13.06
N GLU A 135 -13.64 -10.17 -13.73
CA GLU A 135 -14.80 -11.07 -13.62
C GLU A 135 -14.94 -11.62 -12.20
N LEU A 136 -13.84 -12.04 -11.56
CA LEU A 136 -13.84 -12.49 -10.17
C LEU A 136 -14.41 -11.41 -9.24
N PHE A 137 -13.90 -10.19 -9.31
CA PHE A 137 -14.39 -9.11 -8.46
C PHE A 137 -15.85 -8.76 -8.77
N ALA A 138 -16.26 -8.76 -10.04
CA ALA A 138 -17.65 -8.53 -10.40
C ALA A 138 -18.57 -9.61 -9.81
N ASN A 139 -18.21 -10.89 -9.95
CA ASN A 139 -18.97 -12.02 -9.41
C ASN A 139 -19.02 -12.03 -7.88
N TYR A 140 -17.98 -11.53 -7.23
CA TYR A 140 -17.94 -11.38 -5.77
C TYR A 140 -18.82 -10.21 -5.26
N GLY A 141 -19.24 -9.31 -6.15
CA GLY A 141 -20.13 -8.18 -5.83
C GLY A 141 -19.47 -6.81 -5.78
N PHE A 142 -18.25 -6.65 -6.33
CA PHE A 142 -17.66 -5.34 -6.53
C PHE A 142 -18.33 -4.62 -7.70
N ARG A 143 -18.64 -3.34 -7.51
CA ARG A 143 -19.14 -2.48 -8.60
C ARG A 143 -18.02 -2.15 -9.56
N LYS A 144 -18.39 -1.88 -10.81
CA LYS A 144 -17.45 -1.51 -11.88
C LYS A 144 -16.53 -0.35 -11.48
N GLU A 145 -17.07 0.67 -10.81
CA GLU A 145 -16.32 1.84 -10.37
C GLU A 145 -15.32 1.49 -9.26
N GLN A 146 -15.67 0.53 -8.39
CA GLN A 146 -14.77 0.03 -7.33
C GLN A 146 -13.61 -0.75 -7.95
N ILE A 147 -13.89 -1.61 -8.93
CA ILE A 147 -12.87 -2.36 -9.67
C ILE A 147 -11.92 -1.39 -10.39
N ALA A 148 -12.47 -0.40 -11.10
CA ALA A 148 -11.68 0.63 -11.78
C ALA A 148 -10.80 1.43 -10.81
N SER A 149 -11.33 1.80 -9.65
CA SER A 149 -10.60 2.47 -8.57
C SER A 149 -9.45 1.61 -8.02
N MET A 150 -9.66 0.30 -7.87
CA MET A 150 -8.62 -0.64 -7.44
C MET A 150 -7.54 -0.80 -8.51
N ALA A 151 -7.91 -0.95 -9.78
CA ALA A 151 -6.97 -1.05 -10.90
C ALA A 151 -6.09 0.19 -11.01
N PHE A 152 -6.64 1.38 -10.79
CA PHE A 152 -5.87 2.62 -10.80
C PHE A 152 -4.88 2.74 -9.62
N ARG A 153 -5.29 2.31 -8.42
CA ARG A 153 -4.46 2.42 -7.21
C ARG A 153 -3.38 1.35 -7.15
N VAL A 154 -3.74 0.11 -7.49
CA VAL A 154 -2.91 -1.10 -7.30
C VAL A 154 -3.04 -2.04 -8.50
N PRO A 155 -2.55 -1.64 -9.69
CA PRO A 155 -2.75 -2.40 -10.94
C PRO A 155 -2.18 -3.82 -10.88
N GLN A 156 -1.10 -4.03 -10.14
CA GLN A 156 -0.50 -5.35 -9.89
C GLN A 156 -1.49 -6.45 -9.48
N ILE A 157 -2.56 -6.12 -8.74
CA ILE A 157 -3.56 -7.11 -8.30
C ILE A 157 -4.24 -7.79 -9.50
N PHE A 158 -4.38 -7.07 -10.61
CA PHE A 158 -5.00 -7.56 -11.84
C PHE A 158 -4.08 -8.49 -12.63
N ALA A 159 -2.81 -8.62 -12.23
CA ALA A 159 -1.89 -9.61 -12.78
C ALA A 159 -1.90 -10.94 -12.01
N TYR A 160 -2.47 -10.98 -10.80
CA TYR A 160 -2.45 -12.18 -9.95
C TYR A 160 -3.31 -13.31 -10.51
N ASP A 161 -2.91 -14.55 -10.19
CA ASP A 161 -3.74 -15.72 -10.44
C ASP A 161 -4.99 -15.66 -9.53
N PRO A 162 -6.20 -15.55 -10.11
CA PRO A 162 -7.43 -15.39 -9.33
C PRO A 162 -7.72 -16.60 -8.45
N GLN A 163 -7.43 -17.81 -8.91
CA GLN A 163 -7.74 -19.06 -8.20
C GLN A 163 -6.72 -19.35 -7.10
N LYS A 164 -5.44 -19.13 -7.37
CA LYS A 164 -4.37 -19.46 -6.41
C LYS A 164 -4.08 -18.34 -5.42
N THR A 165 -4.40 -17.09 -5.76
CA THR A 165 -3.97 -15.93 -4.97
C THR A 165 -5.14 -15.13 -4.39
N LEU A 166 -6.16 -14.82 -5.19
CA LEU A 166 -7.23 -13.91 -4.77
C LEU A 166 -8.37 -14.65 -4.04
N ASN A 167 -8.88 -15.74 -4.63
CA ASN A 167 -9.95 -16.55 -4.02
C ASN A 167 -9.60 -17.00 -2.59
N PRO A 168 -8.41 -17.57 -2.31
CA PRO A 168 -8.07 -17.97 -0.95
C PRO A 168 -8.09 -16.82 0.05
N LYS A 169 -7.77 -15.59 -0.38
CA LYS A 169 -7.82 -14.39 0.48
C LYS A 169 -9.27 -13.95 0.74
N LEU A 170 -10.11 -13.98 -0.29
CA LEU A 170 -11.54 -13.65 -0.17
C LEU A 170 -12.28 -14.66 0.72
N ASP A 171 -12.01 -15.96 0.53
CA ASP A 171 -12.61 -17.05 1.30
C ASP A 171 -12.14 -17.02 2.76
N PHE A 172 -10.86 -16.76 2.99
CA PHE A 172 -10.34 -16.60 4.35
C PHE A 172 -10.97 -15.41 5.08
N LEU A 173 -11.13 -14.26 4.42
CA LEU A 173 -11.78 -13.11 5.07
C LEU A 173 -13.23 -13.45 5.45
N GLN A 174 -13.96 -14.19 4.62
CA GLN A 174 -15.31 -14.64 4.98
C GLN A 174 -15.31 -15.63 6.14
N SER A 175 -14.44 -16.63 6.12
CA SER A 175 -14.33 -17.61 7.23
C SER A 175 -13.82 -16.98 8.54
N ALA A 176 -13.15 -15.82 8.46
CA ALA A 176 -12.77 -15.01 9.61
C ALA A 176 -13.91 -14.13 10.17
N GLY A 177 -15.13 -14.22 9.64
CA GLY A 177 -16.33 -13.56 10.15
C GLY A 177 -16.75 -12.29 9.40
N PHE A 178 -16.09 -11.94 8.30
CA PHE A 178 -16.51 -10.78 7.49
C PHE A 178 -17.65 -11.19 6.55
N SER A 179 -18.74 -10.43 6.53
CA SER A 179 -19.75 -10.59 5.48
C SER A 179 -19.17 -10.24 4.11
N ALA A 180 -19.71 -10.81 3.03
CA ALA A 180 -19.29 -10.50 1.65
C ALA A 180 -19.26 -8.98 1.38
N LEU A 181 -20.29 -8.25 1.84
CA LEU A 181 -20.35 -6.79 1.72
C LEU A 181 -19.21 -6.08 2.49
N GLN A 182 -18.85 -6.57 3.67
CA GLN A 182 -17.71 -6.03 4.42
C GLN A 182 -16.39 -6.31 3.72
N VAL A 183 -16.21 -7.49 3.11
CA VAL A 183 -15.01 -7.80 2.31
C VAL A 183 -14.90 -6.84 1.12
N VAL A 184 -15.98 -6.62 0.37
CA VAL A 184 -16.03 -5.64 -0.73
C VAL A 184 -15.66 -4.24 -0.23
N LYS A 185 -16.28 -3.78 0.87
CA LYS A 185 -15.98 -2.47 1.47
C LYS A 185 -14.54 -2.35 1.94
N LEU A 186 -14.00 -3.37 2.59
CA LEU A 186 -12.63 -3.42 3.11
C LEU A 186 -11.61 -3.31 1.98
N LEU A 187 -11.73 -4.16 0.97
CA LEU A 187 -10.77 -4.25 -0.14
C LEU A 187 -10.91 -3.07 -1.11
N HIS A 188 -12.11 -2.52 -1.29
CA HIS A 188 -12.27 -1.25 -1.97
C HIS A 188 -11.62 -0.10 -1.19
N ARG A 189 -11.76 -0.05 0.13
CA ARG A 189 -11.12 0.99 0.95
C ARG A 189 -9.59 0.89 0.89
N ASP A 190 -9.03 -0.32 1.03
CA ASP A 190 -7.59 -0.56 1.07
C ASP A 190 -7.18 -1.80 0.25
N PRO A 191 -7.07 -1.66 -1.09
CA PRO A 191 -6.72 -2.79 -1.97
C PRO A 191 -5.31 -3.32 -1.74
N TYR A 192 -4.43 -2.56 -1.09
CA TYR A 192 -3.06 -3.00 -0.79
C TYR A 192 -3.01 -4.21 0.13
N ILE A 193 -4.09 -4.54 0.84
CA ILE A 193 -4.23 -5.78 1.61
C ILE A 193 -3.98 -7.00 0.71
N LEU A 194 -4.46 -6.97 -0.54
CA LEU A 194 -4.32 -8.08 -1.47
C LEU A 194 -2.88 -8.33 -1.96
N ARG A 195 -1.94 -7.39 -1.71
CA ARG A 195 -0.50 -7.63 -1.94
C ARG A 195 0.14 -8.48 -0.84
N GLY A 196 -0.44 -8.49 0.36
CA GLY A 196 0.07 -9.26 1.49
C GLY A 196 -0.05 -10.77 1.26
N SER A 197 0.87 -11.54 1.83
CA SER A 197 0.76 -13.01 1.89
C SER A 197 -0.49 -13.40 2.69
N LEU A 198 -1.26 -14.37 2.20
CA LEU A 198 -2.40 -14.89 2.96
C LEU A 198 -1.93 -15.43 4.32
N GLU A 199 -1.00 -16.37 4.32
CA GLU A 199 -0.50 -17.04 5.53
C GLU A 199 0.32 -16.11 6.41
N ASN A 200 1.36 -15.49 5.84
CA ASN A 200 2.36 -14.79 6.65
C ASN A 200 1.94 -13.37 7.07
N GLN A 201 0.86 -12.84 6.51
CA GLN A 201 0.40 -11.49 6.81
C GLN A 201 -1.06 -11.46 7.24
N ILE A 202 -2.01 -11.83 6.37
CA ILE A 202 -3.45 -11.65 6.66
C ILE A 202 -3.90 -12.58 7.80
N MET A 203 -3.60 -13.88 7.70
CA MET A 203 -3.94 -14.87 8.72
C MET A 203 -3.23 -14.59 10.05
N CYS A 204 -1.92 -14.29 9.99
CA CYS A 204 -1.14 -13.89 11.18
C CYS A 204 -1.77 -12.68 11.90
N SER A 205 -2.12 -11.62 11.16
CA SER A 205 -2.75 -10.43 11.75
C SER A 205 -4.08 -10.77 12.44
N ILE A 206 -4.96 -11.54 11.78
CA ILE A 206 -6.24 -11.94 12.38
C ILE A 206 -6.01 -12.80 13.62
N LYS A 207 -5.07 -13.74 13.59
CA LYS A 207 -4.74 -14.59 14.75
C LYS A 207 -4.29 -13.76 15.95
N VAL A 208 -3.38 -12.80 15.75
CA VAL A 208 -2.92 -11.91 16.83
C VAL A 208 -4.08 -11.07 17.39
N LEU A 209 -4.94 -10.53 16.54
CA LEU A 209 -6.11 -9.78 16.99
C LEU A 209 -7.06 -10.66 17.82
N LYS A 210 -7.38 -11.87 17.36
CA LYS A 210 -8.23 -12.82 18.11
C LYS A 210 -7.66 -13.15 19.49
N GLN A 211 -6.33 -13.23 19.64
CA GLN A 211 -5.69 -13.46 20.94
C GLN A 211 -5.88 -12.29 21.91
N ILE A 212 -6.01 -11.06 21.41
CA ILE A 212 -6.16 -9.87 22.26
C ILE A 212 -7.64 -9.58 22.54
N VAL A 213 -8.51 -9.57 21.51
CA VAL A 213 -9.91 -9.13 21.65
C VAL A 213 -10.91 -10.27 21.84
N ARG A 214 -10.47 -11.53 21.72
CA ARG A 214 -11.21 -12.77 22.01
C ARG A 214 -12.43 -13.09 21.13
N THR A 215 -13.01 -12.13 20.42
CA THR A 215 -14.22 -12.33 19.62
C THR A 215 -14.03 -11.88 18.16
N ASP A 216 -14.57 -12.66 17.22
CA ASP A 216 -14.47 -12.37 15.79
C ASP A 216 -15.18 -11.07 15.42
N GLU A 217 -16.28 -10.76 16.09
CA GLU A 217 -17.03 -9.51 15.90
C GLU A 217 -16.19 -8.27 16.19
N ILE A 218 -15.38 -8.28 17.25
CA ILE A 218 -14.49 -7.17 17.58
C ILE A 218 -13.32 -7.11 16.60
N VAL A 219 -12.80 -8.25 16.15
CA VAL A 219 -11.76 -8.29 15.09
C VAL A 219 -12.28 -7.64 13.81
N VAL A 220 -13.48 -8.01 13.36
CA VAL A 220 -14.12 -7.43 12.17
C VAL A 220 -14.28 -5.92 12.34
N LYS A 221 -14.82 -5.46 13.49
CA LYS A 221 -14.97 -4.01 13.78
C LYS A 221 -13.62 -3.27 13.73
N ALA A 222 -12.59 -3.83 14.37
CA ALA A 222 -11.26 -3.24 14.41
C ALA A 222 -10.61 -3.12 13.03
N VAL A 223 -10.67 -4.19 12.23
CA VAL A 223 -10.12 -4.21 10.85
C VAL A 223 -10.91 -3.28 9.94
N MET A 224 -12.24 -3.25 10.05
CA MET A 224 -13.07 -2.33 9.27
C MET A 224 -12.80 -0.87 9.64
N ALA A 225 -12.53 -0.57 10.91
CA ALA A 225 -12.12 0.76 11.36
C ALA A 225 -10.73 1.12 10.82
N TYR A 226 -9.76 0.20 10.92
CA TYR A 226 -8.38 0.41 10.53
C TYR A 226 -7.79 -0.76 9.70
N PRO A 227 -8.00 -0.76 8.37
CA PRO A 227 -7.58 -1.86 7.48
C PRO A 227 -6.07 -2.15 7.49
N ARG A 228 -5.25 -1.18 7.89
CA ARG A 228 -3.79 -1.31 7.99
C ARG A 228 -3.33 -2.37 8.99
N LEU A 229 -4.19 -2.81 9.92
CA LEU A 229 -3.92 -3.94 10.80
C LEU A 229 -3.56 -5.23 10.03
N LEU A 230 -4.08 -5.38 8.81
CA LEU A 230 -3.78 -6.52 7.94
C LEU A 230 -2.52 -6.36 7.07
N LYS A 231 -1.75 -5.28 7.25
CA LYS A 231 -0.56 -4.95 6.43
C LYS A 231 0.72 -4.74 7.24
N ILE A 232 0.63 -4.85 8.56
CA ILE A 232 1.77 -4.66 9.46
C ILE A 232 2.00 -5.92 10.27
N ASP A 233 3.23 -6.09 10.76
CA ASP A 233 3.59 -7.16 11.68
C ASP A 233 3.06 -6.80 13.08
N LEU A 234 1.82 -7.24 13.38
CA LEU A 234 1.18 -6.97 14.66
C LEU A 234 1.92 -7.63 15.83
N GLU A 235 2.58 -8.76 15.61
CA GLU A 235 3.36 -9.44 16.63
C GLU A 235 4.54 -8.57 17.09
N LYS A 236 5.21 -7.89 16.16
CA LYS A 236 6.34 -7.00 16.50
C LYS A 236 5.92 -5.59 16.90
N GLN A 237 4.90 -5.02 16.29
CA GLN A 237 4.54 -3.60 16.50
C GLN A 237 3.42 -3.41 17.52
N PHE A 238 2.45 -4.33 17.54
CA PHE A 238 1.21 -4.13 18.28
C PHE A 238 1.24 -4.78 19.65
N VAL A 239 1.72 -6.02 19.74
CA VAL A 239 1.77 -6.80 21.00
C VAL A 239 2.62 -6.13 22.08
N PRO A 240 3.82 -5.58 21.79
CA PRO A 240 4.62 -4.91 22.83
C PRO A 240 3.90 -3.68 23.41
N ASN A 241 3.27 -2.88 22.54
CA ASN A 241 2.52 -1.69 22.95
C ASN A 241 1.29 -2.05 23.80
N VAL A 242 0.55 -3.08 23.39
CA VAL A 242 -0.59 -3.62 24.16
C VAL A 242 -0.13 -4.13 25.53
N THR A 243 0.96 -4.89 25.57
CA THR A 243 1.53 -5.43 26.81
C THR A 243 2.00 -4.32 27.74
N ALA A 244 2.69 -3.31 27.22
CA ALA A 244 3.16 -2.17 28.00
C ALA A 244 2.00 -1.35 28.60
N LEU A 245 0.91 -1.14 27.85
CA LEU A 245 -0.28 -0.46 28.40
C LEU A 245 -0.85 -1.18 29.61
N MET A 246 -0.99 -2.51 29.52
CA MET A 246 -1.61 -3.31 30.58
C MET A 246 -0.68 -3.44 31.78
N SER A 247 0.58 -3.83 31.55
CA SER A 247 1.51 -4.17 32.63
C SER A 247 2.20 -2.96 33.26
N THR A 248 2.53 -1.93 32.46
CA THR A 248 3.32 -0.77 32.94
C THR A 248 2.44 0.43 33.24
N THR A 249 1.45 0.71 32.40
CA THR A 249 0.57 1.88 32.57
C THR A 249 -0.69 1.56 33.37
N GLY A 250 -1.00 0.29 33.61
CA GLY A 250 -2.19 -0.13 34.36
C GLY A 250 -3.50 0.09 33.62
N VAL A 251 -3.47 0.22 32.28
CA VAL A 251 -4.70 0.35 31.48
C VAL A 251 -5.47 -0.97 31.55
N PRO A 252 -6.75 -0.96 31.96
CA PRO A 252 -7.58 -2.16 32.00
C PRO A 252 -7.70 -2.84 30.64
N GLU A 253 -7.71 -4.17 30.60
CA GLU A 253 -7.83 -4.96 29.36
C GLU A 253 -9.04 -4.52 28.52
N PHE A 254 -10.18 -4.29 29.17
CA PHE A 254 -11.40 -3.80 28.51
C PHE A 254 -11.20 -2.45 27.78
N ASN A 255 -10.39 -1.54 28.34
CA ASN A 255 -10.05 -0.28 27.69
C ASN A 255 -9.13 -0.53 26.48
N VAL A 256 -8.15 -1.43 26.59
CA VAL A 256 -7.31 -1.81 25.44
C VAL A 256 -8.16 -2.40 24.31
N VAL A 257 -9.10 -3.30 24.62
CA VAL A 257 -10.03 -3.86 23.64
C VAL A 257 -10.85 -2.76 22.96
N LYS A 258 -11.35 -1.76 23.71
CA LYS A 258 -12.02 -0.59 23.13
C LYS A 258 -11.11 0.22 22.21
N MET A 259 -9.84 0.44 22.56
CA MET A 259 -8.88 1.13 21.67
C MET A 259 -8.75 0.41 20.33
N ILE A 260 -8.67 -0.92 20.36
CA ILE A 260 -8.53 -1.75 19.17
C ILE A 260 -9.82 -1.71 18.34
N GLN A 261 -10.98 -1.90 19.00
CA GLN A 261 -12.29 -1.87 18.35
C GLN A 261 -12.55 -0.55 17.61
N PHE A 262 -12.12 0.57 18.17
CA PHE A 262 -12.26 1.89 17.55
C PHE A 262 -11.14 2.25 16.56
N GLY A 263 -10.24 1.31 16.25
CA GLY A 263 -9.20 1.49 15.24
C GLY A 263 -8.12 2.48 15.64
N SER A 264 -7.70 2.49 16.91
CA SER A 264 -6.65 3.39 17.38
C SER A 264 -5.31 3.09 16.69
N MET A 265 -4.93 3.97 15.76
CA MET A 265 -3.66 3.86 15.03
C MET A 265 -2.42 3.97 15.94
N SER A 266 -2.56 4.52 17.16
CA SER A 266 -1.42 4.76 18.04
C SER A 266 -0.68 3.48 18.42
N LEU A 267 -1.41 2.37 18.53
CA LEU A 267 -0.85 1.05 18.86
C LEU A 267 0.05 0.46 17.76
N SER A 268 -0.01 1.01 16.54
CA SER A 268 0.81 0.56 15.40
C SER A 268 2.12 1.34 15.24
N HIS A 269 2.46 2.26 16.16
CA HIS A 269 3.74 2.96 16.13
C HIS A 269 4.88 2.13 16.70
N SER A 270 6.12 2.57 16.49
CA SER A 270 7.26 2.03 17.23
C SER A 270 7.02 2.19 18.74
N THR A 271 7.56 1.24 19.52
CA THR A 271 7.44 1.25 20.96
C THR A 271 7.92 2.56 21.58
N GLU A 272 8.97 3.20 21.05
CA GLU A 272 9.43 4.49 21.60
C GLU A 272 8.41 5.61 21.37
N LYS A 273 7.86 5.70 20.16
CA LYS A 273 6.85 6.72 19.81
C LYS A 273 5.58 6.51 20.62
N PHE A 274 5.14 5.26 20.75
CA PHE A 274 3.95 4.94 21.52
C PHE A 274 4.13 5.25 23.01
N SER A 275 5.26 4.85 23.61
CA SER A 275 5.59 5.17 25.00
C SER A 275 5.66 6.68 25.27
N LYS A 276 6.11 7.47 24.30
CA LYS A 276 6.06 8.93 24.40
C LYS A 276 4.62 9.45 24.44
N ILE A 277 3.73 8.93 23.60
CA ILE A 277 2.30 9.31 23.62
C ILE A 277 1.69 8.98 24.98
N VAL A 278 1.94 7.77 25.49
CA VAL A 278 1.44 7.33 26.81
C VAL A 278 1.93 8.26 27.91
N ARG A 279 3.23 8.55 27.97
CA ARG A 279 3.81 9.46 28.97
C ARG A 279 3.24 10.87 28.87
N ASP A 280 3.17 11.45 27.68
CA ASP A 280 2.62 12.78 27.47
C ASP A 280 1.15 12.87 27.97
N VAL A 281 0.36 11.83 27.74
CA VAL A 281 -1.05 11.77 28.18
C VAL A 281 -1.15 11.64 29.70
N THR A 282 -0.29 10.83 30.32
CA THR A 282 -0.19 10.71 31.78
C THR A 282 0.26 12.02 32.44
N GLU A 283 1.27 12.70 31.89
CA GLU A 283 1.76 14.00 32.38
C GLU A 283 0.69 15.11 32.29
N LEU A 284 -0.27 14.98 31.37
CA LEU A 284 -1.42 15.86 31.27
C LEU A 284 -2.53 15.55 32.29
N GLY A 285 -2.33 14.57 33.17
CA GLY A 285 -3.25 14.22 34.25
C GLY A 285 -4.41 13.31 33.83
N PHE A 286 -4.36 12.68 32.65
CA PHE A 286 -5.38 11.70 32.27
C PHE A 286 -5.14 10.37 33.00
N ASP A 287 -6.16 9.90 33.71
CA ASP A 287 -6.15 8.61 34.42
C ASP A 287 -6.19 7.42 33.44
N PRO A 288 -5.15 6.55 33.38
CA PRO A 288 -5.07 5.37 32.51
C PRO A 288 -6.24 4.39 32.62
N THR A 289 -6.97 4.40 33.74
CA THR A 289 -8.12 3.53 33.96
C THR A 289 -9.40 4.04 33.29
N LYS A 290 -9.44 5.31 32.87
CA LYS A 290 -10.62 5.95 32.29
C LYS A 290 -10.59 5.93 30.77
N LEU A 291 -11.78 5.88 30.17
CA LEU A 291 -11.95 5.94 28.71
C LEU A 291 -11.36 7.22 28.08
N MET A 292 -11.33 8.33 28.83
CA MET A 292 -10.75 9.59 28.38
C MET A 292 -9.25 9.49 28.08
N PHE A 293 -8.51 8.62 28.77
CA PHE A 293 -7.11 8.35 28.47
C PHE A 293 -6.92 7.79 27.06
N LEU A 294 -7.85 6.94 26.61
CA LEU A 294 -7.83 6.35 25.27
C LEU A 294 -8.08 7.41 24.20
N LEU A 295 -9.06 8.30 24.43
CA LEU A 295 -9.36 9.42 23.54
C LEU A 295 -8.19 10.40 23.43
N ALA A 296 -7.55 10.72 24.57
CA ALA A 296 -6.37 11.58 24.60
C ALA A 296 -5.20 10.94 23.83
N SER A 297 -4.95 9.64 24.04
CA SER A 297 -3.92 8.87 23.32
C SER A 297 -4.18 8.81 21.81
N TYR A 298 -5.44 8.65 21.41
CA TYR A 298 -5.86 8.66 20.01
C TYR A 298 -5.63 10.03 19.37
N ARG A 299 -6.06 11.12 20.01
CA ARG A 299 -5.91 12.48 19.47
C ARG A 299 -4.47 12.98 19.45
N ARG A 300 -3.66 12.59 20.43
CA ARG A 300 -2.22 12.92 20.48
C ARG A 300 -1.47 12.37 19.26
N ASN A 301 -1.96 11.30 18.67
CA ASN A 301 -1.42 10.73 17.44
C ASN A 301 -1.77 11.56 16.18
N HIS A 302 -2.96 12.15 16.13
CA HIS A 302 -3.50 12.77 14.91
C HIS A 302 -3.27 14.29 14.82
N PHE A 303 -2.91 14.93 15.93
CA PHE A 303 -2.72 16.37 16.02
C PHE A 303 -1.48 16.67 16.87
N TRP A 304 -0.86 17.84 16.64
CA TRP A 304 0.16 18.56 17.44
C TRP A 304 1.52 18.82 16.78
N SER A 305 1.58 19.93 16.03
CA SER A 305 2.68 20.90 16.09
C SER A 305 2.72 21.55 17.50
N LYS A 306 3.89 22.00 17.96
CA LYS A 306 4.29 22.31 19.36
C LYS A 306 3.42 23.28 20.21
N ARG A 307 2.21 23.69 19.82
CA ARG A 307 1.54 24.88 20.41
C ARG A 307 0.20 24.73 21.13
N SER A 308 -0.29 23.55 21.51
CA SER A 308 -1.39 23.53 22.50
C SER A 308 -1.52 22.26 23.36
N LYS A 309 -1.03 22.38 24.60
CA LYS A 309 -1.47 21.54 25.72
C LYS A 309 -2.92 21.90 26.13
N PHE A 310 -3.35 23.14 25.88
CA PHE A 310 -4.63 23.69 26.35
C PHE A 310 -5.88 23.17 25.62
N SER A 311 -5.82 22.94 24.30
CA SER A 311 -7.03 22.56 23.52
C SER A 311 -7.45 21.11 23.72
N VAL A 312 -6.52 20.18 24.00
CA VAL A 312 -6.89 18.79 24.33
C VAL A 312 -7.60 18.74 25.67
N VAL A 313 -7.06 19.44 26.66
CA VAL A 313 -7.63 19.54 28.00
C VAL A 313 -9.00 20.20 27.94
N LEU A 314 -9.17 21.34 27.25
CA LEU A 314 -10.46 22.01 27.08
C LEU A 314 -11.51 21.16 26.35
N VAL A 315 -11.12 20.51 25.24
CA VAL A 315 -12.08 19.67 24.50
C VAL A 315 -12.44 18.41 25.28
N CYS A 316 -11.49 17.80 25.99
CA CYS A 316 -11.78 16.61 26.80
C CYS A 316 -12.50 16.97 28.12
N GLN A 317 -12.24 18.12 28.73
CA GLN A 317 -12.95 18.61 29.92
C GLN A 317 -14.38 19.05 29.60
N GLY A 318 -14.61 19.67 28.44
CA GLY A 318 -15.98 19.96 27.94
C GLY A 318 -16.81 18.69 27.66
N MET A 319 -16.15 17.55 27.41
CA MET A 319 -16.79 16.24 27.27
C MET A 319 -17.02 15.55 28.62
N ASN A 320 -16.40 16.02 29.70
CA ASN A 320 -16.59 15.50 31.06
C ASN A 320 -17.83 16.11 31.74
N SER A 321 -18.36 17.23 31.23
CA SER A 321 -19.61 17.86 31.71
C SER A 321 -20.87 17.35 31.00
N SER A 322 -20.73 16.70 29.84
CA SER A 322 -21.82 16.04 29.13
C SER A 322 -21.86 14.55 29.49
N ARG A 323 -23.05 14.05 29.81
CA ARG A 323 -23.29 12.70 30.36
C ARG A 323 -22.59 11.61 29.53
N HIS A 324 -22.16 10.53 30.19
CA HIS A 324 -21.44 9.35 29.65
C HIS A 324 -21.91 8.79 28.30
N SER A 325 -23.12 9.11 27.83
CA SER A 325 -23.67 8.75 26.52
C SER A 325 -22.94 9.37 25.31
N ASP A 326 -22.26 10.51 25.45
CA ASP A 326 -21.69 11.24 24.30
C ASP A 326 -20.27 10.79 23.89
N CYS A 327 -19.57 10.06 24.77
CA CYS A 327 -18.21 9.58 24.51
C CYS A 327 -18.16 8.60 23.30
N ASN A 328 -19.22 7.79 23.12
CA ASN A 328 -19.35 6.87 21.98
C ASN A 328 -19.56 7.59 20.64
N ARG A 329 -20.01 8.85 20.64
CA ARG A 329 -20.27 9.62 19.43
C ARG A 329 -18.97 10.13 18.79
N CYS A 330 -17.91 10.34 19.58
CA CYS A 330 -16.62 10.84 19.10
C CYS A 330 -15.69 9.79 18.47
N PHE A 331 -16.00 8.50 18.59
CA PHE A 331 -15.25 7.42 17.92
C PHE A 331 -15.79 7.07 16.53
N ARG A 332 -16.93 7.63 16.11
CA ARG A 332 -17.37 7.54 14.71
C ARG A 332 -16.66 8.66 13.96
N GLY A 333 -15.73 8.29 13.07
CA GLY A 333 -15.11 9.23 12.14
C GLY A 333 -16.16 10.01 11.32
N PRO A 334 -15.76 11.09 10.64
CA PRO A 334 -16.70 11.91 9.86
C PRO A 334 -17.43 11.03 8.85
N GLN A 335 -18.76 11.17 8.80
CA GLN A 335 -19.64 10.43 7.88
C GLN A 335 -19.34 10.74 6.41
#